data_AF-A0A3D5RVN5-F1
#
_entry.id   AF-A0A3D5RVN5-F1
#
_cell.length_a   1.000
_cell.length_b   1.000
_cell.length_c   1.000
_cell.angle_alpha   90.00
_cell.angle_beta   90.00
_cell.angle_gamma   90.00
#
_symmetry.space_group_name_H-M   'P 1'
#
loop_
_entity.id
_entity.type
_entity.pdbx_description
1 polymer ?
#
loop_
_entity_poly.entity_id
_entity_poly.type
_entity_poly.pdbx_seq_one_letter_code
_entity_poly.pdbx_strand_id
1 'polypeptide(L)'
;TTNPYGFLVKPYHEATVHTTIELALDSFRKKETEPSSEVDLSIFTSAERVVLSLINQNMTTKQISEHLSVSPSTVKNHRHAICSKLGLGPNTHSLVSWVQQNKSLLN
;
A
#
# COMPACT_ATOMS: atom_id res chain seq x y z
N THR A 1 -16.84 -9.24 7.78
CA THR A 1 -17.98 -8.59 7.08
C THR A 1 -17.67 -8.62 5.59
N THR A 2 -18.46 -9.33 4.79
CA THR A 2 -18.30 -9.37 3.33
C THR A 2 -18.81 -8.06 2.74
N ASN A 3 -17.94 -7.32 2.03
CA ASN A 3 -18.32 -6.11 1.29
C ASN A 3 -18.69 -6.51 -0.15
N PRO A 4 -19.98 -6.47 -0.54
CA PRO A 4 -20.40 -6.84 -1.90
C PRO A 4 -19.92 -5.80 -2.92
N TYR A 5 -19.52 -6.27 -4.11
CA TYR A 5 -19.02 -5.41 -5.20
C TYR A 5 -20.13 -4.62 -5.93
N GLY A 6 -21.38 -5.04 -5.77
CA GLY A 6 -22.54 -4.37 -6.34
C GLY A 6 -23.84 -5.00 -5.83
N PHE A 7 -24.95 -4.29 -5.99
CA PHE A 7 -26.26 -4.71 -5.53
C PHE A 7 -27.24 -4.81 -6.71
N LEU A 8 -28.02 -5.88 -6.75
CA LEU A 8 -29.08 -6.11 -7.73
C LEU A 8 -30.43 -6.11 -7.01
N VAL A 9 -31.29 -5.14 -7.35
CA VAL A 9 -32.64 -5.02 -6.78
C VAL A 9 -33.66 -5.53 -7.79
N LYS A 10 -34.64 -6.31 -7.31
CA LYS A 10 -35.72 -6.83 -8.15
C LYS A 10 -36.85 -5.81 -8.31
N PRO A 11 -37.54 -5.80 -9.47
CA PRO A 11 -37.22 -6.51 -10.70
C PRO A 11 -35.99 -5.89 -11.39
N TYR A 12 -35.05 -6.72 -11.81
CA TYR A 12 -33.81 -6.27 -12.44
C TYR A 12 -33.91 -6.26 -13.97
N HIS A 13 -33.14 -5.38 -14.60
CA HIS A 13 -33.00 -5.29 -16.04
C HIS A 13 -31.68 -5.95 -16.47
N GLU A 14 -31.66 -6.54 -17.66
CA GLU A 14 -30.49 -7.23 -18.22
C GLU A 14 -29.23 -6.36 -18.17
N ALA A 15 -29.34 -5.08 -18.57
CA ALA A 15 -28.24 -4.12 -18.51
C ALA A 15 -27.63 -3.98 -17.10
N THR A 16 -28.46 -3.96 -16.05
CA THR A 16 -27.99 -3.84 -14.66
C THR A 16 -27.23 -5.08 -14.21
N VAL A 17 -27.66 -6.27 -14.66
CA VAL A 17 -26.95 -7.52 -14.38
C VAL A 17 -25.56 -7.50 -15.03
N HIS A 18 -25.48 -7.12 -16.31
CA HIS A 18 -24.21 -7.02 -17.03
C HIS A 18 -23.23 -6.05 -16.36
N THR A 19 -23.67 -4.83 -16.06
CA THR A 19 -22.80 -3.84 -15.39
C THR A 19 -22.33 -4.33 -14.02
N THR A 20 -23.21 -4.96 -13.24
CA THR A 20 -22.84 -5.47 -11.91
C THR A 20 -21.79 -6.58 -12.01
N ILE A 21 -21.91 -7.48 -13.00
CA ILE A 21 -20.92 -8.53 -13.27
C ILE A 21 -19.60 -7.92 -13.74
N GLU A 22 -19.62 -6.96 -14.66
CA GLU A 22 -18.42 -6.27 -15.14
C GLU A 22 -17.66 -5.58 -14.02
N LEU A 23 -18.35 -4.87 -13.13
CA LEU A 23 -17.74 -4.23 -11.95
C LEU A 23 -17.11 -5.24 -11.00
N ALA A 24 -17.78 -6.37 -10.76
CA ALA A 24 -17.25 -7.44 -9.92
C ALA A 24 -16.00 -8.07 -10.53
N LEU A 25 -15.98 -8.31 -11.84
CA LEU A 25 -14.84 -8.87 -12.56
C LEU A 25 -13.65 -7.90 -12.60
N ASP A 26 -13.86 -6.61 -12.84
CA ASP A 26 -12.79 -5.60 -12.80
C ASP A 26 -12.15 -5.51 -11.41
N SER A 27 -13.00 -5.51 -10.38
CA SER A 27 -12.55 -5.48 -8.98
C SER A 27 -11.75 -6.74 -8.61
N PHE A 28 -12.16 -7.90 -9.13
CA PHE A 28 -11.44 -9.16 -8.91
C PHE A 28 -10.08 -9.17 -9.63
N ARG A 29 -10.03 -8.74 -10.89
CA ARG A 29 -8.78 -8.62 -11.65
C ARG A 29 -7.78 -7.69 -10.97
N LYS A 30 -8.24 -6.53 -10.47
CA LYS A 30 -7.40 -5.63 -9.68
C LYS A 30 -6.79 -6.35 -8.47
N LYS A 31 -7.58 -7.18 -7.79
CA LYS A 31 -7.12 -7.94 -6.61
C LYS A 31 -6.09 -9.03 -6.94
N GLU A 32 -6.14 -9.65 -8.13
CA GLU A 32 -5.11 -10.60 -8.59
C GLU A 32 -3.84 -9.90 -9.10
N THR A 33 -3.93 -8.67 -9.61
CA THR A 33 -2.77 -7.87 -10.02
C THR A 33 -2.13 -7.06 -8.89
N GLU A 34 -2.76 -6.94 -7.72
CA GLU A 34 -2.07 -6.54 -6.50
C GLU A 34 -1.14 -7.70 -6.16
N PRO A 35 0.19 -7.56 -6.33
CA PRO A 35 1.08 -8.67 -6.07
C PRO A 35 0.93 -9.06 -4.60
N SER A 36 0.37 -10.24 -4.38
CA SER A 36 0.64 -11.10 -3.23
C SER A 36 2.13 -11.50 -3.26
N SER A 37 3.03 -10.53 -3.34
CA SER A 37 4.42 -10.72 -3.03
C SER A 37 4.51 -10.54 -1.53
N GLU A 38 4.61 -11.64 -0.78
CA GLU A 38 5.32 -11.59 0.50
C GLU A 38 6.67 -10.92 0.21
N VAL A 39 6.74 -9.60 0.44
CA VAL A 39 7.97 -8.87 0.20
C VAL A 39 8.93 -9.33 1.27
N ASP A 40 10.00 -9.99 0.84
CA ASP A 40 11.05 -10.41 1.73
C ASP A 40 11.67 -9.18 2.40
N LEU A 41 11.36 -8.99 3.69
CA LEU A 41 11.87 -7.87 4.48
C LEU A 41 13.39 -7.94 4.70
N SER A 42 14.04 -9.05 4.30
CA SER A 42 15.49 -9.20 4.31
C SER A 42 16.21 -8.23 3.37
N ILE A 43 15.54 -7.75 2.30
CA ILE A 43 16.13 -6.80 1.35
C ILE A 43 16.42 -5.43 1.97
N PHE A 44 15.76 -5.12 3.08
CA PHE A 44 15.93 -3.87 3.80
C PHE A 44 17.03 -3.97 4.86
N THR A 45 17.71 -2.86 5.08
CA THR A 45 18.61 -2.69 6.22
C THR A 45 17.80 -2.53 7.51
N SER A 46 18.45 -2.66 8.66
CA SER A 46 17.82 -2.40 9.97
C SER A 46 17.22 -1.01 10.06
N ALA A 47 17.94 0.03 9.59
CA ALA A 47 17.45 1.40 9.59
C ALA A 47 16.22 1.59 8.69
N GLU A 48 16.22 1.00 7.50
CA GLU A 48 15.08 1.06 6.57
C GLU A 48 13.84 0.36 7.13
N ARG A 49 14.00 -0.77 7.83
CA ARG A 49 12.90 -1.45 8.53
C ARG A 49 12.30 -0.59 9.64
N VAL A 50 13.14 0.10 10.41
CA VAL A 50 12.67 1.05 11.44
C VAL A 50 11.87 2.19 10.78
N VAL A 51 12.38 2.77 9.69
CA VAL A 51 11.65 3.81 8.94
C VAL A 51 10.32 3.28 8.40
N LEU A 52 10.26 2.06 7.86
CA LEU A 52 9.02 1.42 7.42
C LEU A 52 8.00 1.27 8.56
N SER A 53 8.44 0.82 9.74
CA SER A 53 7.59 0.69 10.93
C SER A 53 7.01 2.04 11.38
N LEU A 54 7.83 3.10 11.40
CA LEU A 54 7.36 4.43 11.77
C LEU A 54 6.41 5.03 10.71
N ILE A 55 6.60 4.72 9.42
CA ILE A 55 5.64 5.08 8.37
C ILE A 55 4.32 4.32 8.55
N ASN A 56 4.35 3.05 8.99
CA ASN A 56 3.15 2.27 9.29
C ASN A 56 2.33 2.91 10.44
N GLN A 57 3.02 3.55 11.39
CA GLN A 57 2.43 4.35 12.46
C GLN A 57 1.94 5.74 12.00
N ASN A 58 1.91 6.02 10.70
CA ASN A 58 1.53 7.30 10.09
C ASN A 58 2.41 8.50 10.51
N MET A 59 3.67 8.26 10.89
CA MET A 59 4.58 9.35 11.22
C MET A 59 5.07 10.07 9.95
N THR A 60 5.11 11.40 10.01
CA THR A 60 5.66 12.23 8.93
C THR A 60 7.19 12.17 8.92
N THR A 61 7.81 12.55 7.79
CA THR A 61 9.28 12.63 7.67
C THR A 61 9.92 13.45 8.80
N LYS A 62 9.25 14.54 9.23
CA LYS A 62 9.71 15.39 10.33
C LYS A 62 9.64 14.65 11.67
N GLN A 63 8.51 14.01 11.97
CA GLN A 63 8.35 13.24 13.20
C GLN A 63 9.30 12.04 13.26
N ILE A 64 9.52 11.34 12.14
CA ILE A 64 10.51 10.26 12.05
C ILE A 64 11.93 10.79 12.32
N SER A 65 12.26 11.96 11.76
CA SER A 65 13.58 12.56 11.96
C SER A 65 13.82 12.96 13.41
N GLU A 66 12.80 13.49 14.09
CA GLU A 66 12.84 13.81 15.52
C GLU A 66 12.94 12.53 16.36
N HIS A 67 12.15 11.50 16.04
CA HIS A 67 12.13 10.22 16.75
C HIS A 67 13.48 9.49 16.67
N LEU A 68 14.12 9.50 15.50
CA LEU A 68 15.41 8.86 15.27
C LEU A 68 16.61 9.76 15.58
N SER A 69 16.38 11.03 15.96
CA SER A 69 17.43 12.04 16.16
C SER A 69 18.36 12.19 14.95
N VAL A 70 17.81 12.16 13.74
CA VAL A 70 18.53 12.34 12.46
C VAL A 70 18.00 13.53 11.69
N SER A 71 18.71 13.97 10.65
CA SER A 71 18.20 15.05 9.79
C SER A 71 16.97 14.61 8.99
N PRO A 72 16.02 15.51 8.68
CA PRO A 72 14.91 15.21 7.77
C PRO A 72 15.38 14.71 6.39
N SER A 73 16.53 15.19 5.92
CA SER A 73 17.15 14.76 4.66
C SER A 73 17.61 13.30 4.72
N THR A 74 18.10 12.84 5.87
CA THR A 74 18.47 11.43 6.10
C THR A 74 17.26 10.52 5.96
N VAL A 75 16.12 10.91 6.55
CA VAL A 75 14.86 10.16 6.41
C VAL A 75 14.38 10.14 4.95
N LYS A 76 14.48 11.26 4.22
CA LYS A 76 14.18 11.30 2.77
C LYS A 76 15.05 10.32 1.99
N ASN A 77 16.34 10.23 2.30
CA ASN A 77 17.26 9.29 1.65
C ASN A 77 16.87 7.84 1.93
N HIS A 78 16.54 7.49 3.18
CA HIS A 78 16.04 6.15 3.51
C HIS A 78 14.75 5.84 2.74
N ARG A 79 13.79 6.76 2.68
CA ARG A 79 12.54 6.60 1.92
C ARG A 79 12.83 6.39 0.42
N HIS A 80 13.80 7.10 -0.14
CA HIS A 80 14.20 6.93 -1.54
C HIS A 80 14.84 5.56 -1.79
N ALA A 81 15.76 5.12 -0.92
CA ALA A 81 16.38 3.80 -1.02
C ALA A 81 15.33 2.69 -0.92
N ILE A 82 14.36 2.80 0.00
CA ILE A 82 13.24 1.87 0.13
C ILE A 82 12.40 1.84 -1.15
N CYS A 83 12.01 3.00 -1.69
CA CYS A 83 11.28 3.06 -2.96
C CYS A 83 12.05 2.39 -4.11
N SER A 84 13.36 2.61 -4.18
CA SER A 84 14.21 1.99 -5.20
C SER A 84 14.28 0.47 -5.05
N LYS A 85 14.40 -0.04 -3.82
CA LYS A 85 14.39 -1.49 -3.54
C LYS A 85 13.05 -2.15 -3.85
N LEU A 86 11.95 -1.44 -3.62
CA LEU A 86 10.59 -1.90 -3.92
C LEU A 86 10.17 -1.69 -5.39
N GLY A 87 10.99 -1.01 -6.20
CA GLY A 87 10.61 -0.66 -7.57
C GLY A 87 9.40 0.29 -7.66
N LEU A 88 9.14 1.08 -6.62
CA LEU A 88 8.00 1.99 -6.59
C LEU A 88 8.23 3.20 -7.51
N GLY A 89 7.20 3.57 -8.27
CA GLY A 89 7.24 4.74 -9.15
C GLY A 89 7.47 6.06 -8.39
N PRO A 90 7.87 7.15 -9.09
CA PRO A 90 8.39 8.39 -8.51
C PRO A 90 7.35 9.25 -7.76
N ASN A 91 6.17 8.71 -7.47
CA ASN A 91 5.12 9.43 -6.78
C ASN A 91 5.41 9.53 -5.26
N THR A 92 5.26 10.74 -4.71
CA THR A 92 5.44 11.10 -3.30
C THR A 92 4.72 10.18 -2.33
N HIS A 93 3.53 9.68 -2.73
CA HIS A 93 2.68 8.86 -1.88
C HIS A 93 2.83 7.35 -2.10
N SER A 94 3.63 6.91 -3.07
CA SER A 94 3.81 5.48 -3.38
C SER A 94 4.22 4.66 -2.17
N LEU A 95 5.21 5.14 -1.42
CA LEU A 95 5.72 4.40 -0.25
C LEU A 95 4.68 4.28 0.85
N VAL A 96 3.90 5.34 1.10
CA VAL A 96 2.86 5.32 2.12
C VAL A 96 1.74 4.37 1.70
N SER A 97 1.30 4.44 0.44
CA SER A 97 0.29 3.52 -0.10
C SER A 97 0.74 2.06 0.03
N TRP A 98 1.99 1.78 -0.34
CA TRP A 98 2.57 0.44 -0.23
C TRP A 98 2.58 -0.07 1.23
N VAL A 99 3.00 0.76 2.18
CA VAL A 99 2.98 0.41 3.61
C VAL A 99 1.56 0.13 4.10
N GLN A 100 0.56 0.90 3.66
CA GLN A 100 -0.85 0.70 4.06
C GLN A 100 -1.45 -0.59 3.48
N GLN A 101 -1.01 -1.01 2.30
CA GLN A 101 -1.40 -2.30 1.69
C GLN A 101 -0.74 -3.48 2.41
N ASN A 102 0.47 -3.29 2.95
CA ASN A 102 1.32 -4.34 3.53
C ASN A 102 1.41 -4.28 5.07
N LYS A 103 0.41 -3.72 5.75
CA LYS A 103 0.43 -3.54 7.22
C LYS A 103 0.70 -4.81 7.99
N SER A 104 0.15 -5.95 7.53
CA SER A 104 0.33 -7.24 8.18
C SER A 104 1.77 -7.73 8.19
N LEU A 105 2.63 -7.23 7.28
CA LEU A 105 4.05 -7.58 7.21
C LEU A 105 4.91 -6.76 8.20
N LEU A 106 4.42 -5.60 8.67
CA LEU A 106 5.20 -4.63 9.43
C LEU A 106 4.78 -4.54 10.92
N ASN A 107 4.01 -5.51 11.40
CA ASN A 107 3.54 -5.62 12.79
C ASN A 107 4.45 -6.53 13.63
#